data_AF-J9EQ02-F1
#
_entry.id   AF-J9EQ02-F1
#
_cell.length_a   1.000
_cell.length_b   1.000
_cell.length_c   1.000
_cell.angle_alpha   90.00
_cell.angle_beta   90.00
_cell.angle_gamma   90.00
#
_symmetry.space_group_name_H-M   'P 1'
#
loop_
_entity.id
_entity.type
_entity.pdbx_description
1 polymer ?
#
loop_
_entity_poly.entity_id
_entity_poly.type
_entity_poly.pdbx_seq_one_letter_code
_entity_poly.pdbx_strand_id
1 'polypeptide(L)' 'MDKRLKGYTENCMKLLETLDSLQINSDNTDEEQVQRNREKRKFLVDGLQDALNKNDKLLARLTDYLNRCEHPEDAL' A
#
# COMPACT_ATOMS: atom_id res chain seq x y z
N MET A 1 -16.42 -3.84 -7.74
CA MET A 1 -15.04 -4.25 -7.35
C MET A 1 -14.13 -3.04 -7.23
N ASP A 2 -14.21 -2.10 -8.17
CA ASP A 2 -13.39 -0.88 -8.23
C ASP A 2 -13.46 0.02 -6.96
N LYS A 3 -14.66 0.30 -6.43
CA LYS A 3 -14.83 1.01 -5.13
C LYS A 3 -14.10 0.32 -3.96
N ARG A 4 -14.02 -1.00 -3.97
CA ARG A 4 -13.38 -1.79 -2.89
C ARG A 4 -11.86 -1.76 -3.00
N LEU A 5 -11.33 -1.77 -4.23
CA LEU A 5 -9.91 -1.63 -4.49
C LEU A 5 -9.42 -0.21 -4.19
N LYS A 6 -10.16 0.82 -4.63
CA LYS A 6 -9.89 2.22 -4.29
C LYS A 6 -9.90 2.47 -2.78
N GLY A 7 -10.91 1.95 -2.06
CA GLY A 7 -10.95 2.05 -0.60
C GLY A 7 -9.82 1.30 0.11
N TYR A 8 -9.30 0.22 -0.48
CA TYR A 8 -8.12 -0.46 0.04
C TYR A 8 -6.86 0.41 -0.10
N THR A 9 -6.64 1.00 -1.28
CA THR A 9 -5.54 1.94 -1.52
C THR A 9 -5.59 3.11 -0.56
N GLU A 10 -6.77 3.70 -0.37
CA GLU A 10 -6.98 4.83 0.54
C GLU A 10 -6.67 4.47 2.01
N ASN A 11 -7.04 3.27 2.45
CA ASN A 11 -6.69 2.78 3.78
C ASN A 11 -5.20 2.51 3.93
N CYS A 12 -4.53 1.94 2.93
CA CYS A 12 -3.08 1.75 2.93
C CYS A 12 -2.33 3.09 2.99
N MET A 13 -2.80 4.11 2.27
CA MET A 13 -2.24 5.47 2.32
C MET A 13 -2.38 6.09 3.71
N LYS A 14 -3.56 5.99 4.35
CA LYS A 14 -3.75 6.46 5.73
C LYS A 14 -2.83 5.77 6.74
N LEU A 15 -2.58 4.47 6.55
CA LEU A 15 -1.65 3.71 7.41
C LEU A 15 -0.20 4.17 7.21
N LEU A 16 0.20 4.49 5.98
CA LEU A 16 1.51 5.06 5.69
C LEU A 16 1.68 6.45 6.32
N GLU A 17 0.70 7.34 6.17
CA GLU A 17 0.70 8.66 6.82
C GLU A 17 0.80 8.53 8.35
N THR A 18 0.07 7.57 8.92
CA THR A 18 0.14 7.29 10.37
C THR A 18 1.55 6.83 10.77
N LEU A 19 2.19 5.95 10.00
CA LEU A 19 3.54 5.47 10.26
C LEU A 19 4.61 6.58 10.12
N ASP A 20 4.42 7.48 9.17
CA ASP A 20 5.31 8.64 8.97
C ASP A 20 5.22 9.63 10.12
N SER A 21 4.00 9.90 10.60
CA SER A 21 3.75 10.81 11.73
C SER A 21 4.23 10.27 13.08
N LEU A 22 4.52 8.98 13.17
CA LEU A 22 4.87 8.31 14.42
C LEU A 22 6.25 8.83 14.89
N GLN A 23 6.37 9.31 16.12
CA GLN A 23 7.69 9.69 16.66
C GLN A 23 8.43 8.45 17.17
N ILE A 24 9.64 8.22 16.65
CA ILE A 24 10.49 7.08 17.05
C ILE A 24 11.17 7.33 18.39
N ASN A 25 11.47 8.60 18.66
CA ASN A 25 12.27 9.03 19.79
C ASN A 25 11.33 9.64 20.83
N SER A 26 11.34 9.08 22.03
CA SER A 26 10.74 9.65 23.24
C SER A 26 11.89 9.97 24.20
N ASP A 27 11.70 10.93 25.11
CA ASP A 27 12.74 11.36 26.06
C ASP A 27 13.30 10.22 26.95
N ASN A 28 12.66 9.04 26.96
CA ASN A 28 13.07 7.84 27.71
C ASN A 28 13.45 6.62 26.84
N THR A 29 13.64 6.75 25.52
CA THR A 29 14.02 5.61 24.66
C THR A 29 15.53 5.41 24.61
N ASP A 30 15.96 4.19 24.93
CA ASP A 30 17.35 3.71 24.77
C ASP A 30 17.72 3.57 23.27
N GLU A 31 19.00 3.72 22.91
CA GLU A 31 19.45 3.72 21.50
C GLU A 31 19.05 2.43 20.75
N GLU A 32 19.11 1.29 21.43
CA GLU A 32 18.64 0.02 20.87
C GLU A 32 17.13 0.01 20.60
N GLN A 33 16.34 0.67 21.44
CA GLN A 33 14.88 0.75 21.27
C GLN A 33 14.54 1.64 20.07
N VAL A 34 15.26 2.75 19.89
CA VAL A 34 15.16 3.61 18.71
C VAL A 34 15.44 2.83 17.44
N GLN A 35 16.52 2.05 17.41
CA GLN A 35 16.89 1.24 16.25
C GLN A 35 15.83 0.18 15.93
N ARG A 36 15.36 -0.59 16.93
CA ARG A 36 14.28 -1.57 16.74
C ARG A 36 12.98 -0.92 16.25
N ASN A 37 12.66 0.27 16.71
CA ASN A 37 11.47 1.00 16.28
C ASN A 37 11.59 1.51 14.83
N ARG A 38 12.78 1.94 14.39
CA ARG A 38 13.07 2.27 12.98
C ARG A 38 12.91 1.06 12.07
N GLU A 39 13.47 -0.08 12.47
CA GLU A 39 13.39 -1.32 11.69
C GLU A 39 11.95 -1.83 11.57
N LYS A 40 11.19 -1.81 12.68
CA LYS A 40 9.77 -2.17 12.66
C LYS A 40 8.95 -1.24 11.76
N ARG A 41 9.20 0.08 11.80
CA ARG A 41 8.54 1.02 10.90
C ARG A 41 8.85 0.73 9.45
N LYS A 42 10.14 0.55 9.13
CA LYS A 42 10.59 0.24 7.78
C LYS A 42 9.93 -1.04 7.26
N PHE A 43 9.90 -2.10 8.07
CA PHE A 43 9.23 -3.35 7.72
C PHE A 43 7.74 -3.18 7.41
N LEU A 44 7.02 -2.39 8.21
CA LEU A 44 5.59 -2.12 7.97
C LEU A 44 5.36 -1.27 6.71
N VAL A 45 6.21 -0.28 6.47
CA VAL A 45 6.18 0.56 5.25
C VAL A 45 6.42 -0.30 4.01
N ASP A 46 7.48 -1.12 4.02
CA ASP A 46 7.81 -2.01 2.90
C ASP A 46 6.65 -2.98 2.59
N GLY A 47 6.05 -3.56 3.64
CA GLY A 47 4.89 -4.46 3.49
C GLY A 47 3.64 -3.77 2.93
N LEU A 48 3.37 -2.54 3.34
CA LEU A 48 2.26 -1.73 2.80
C LEU A 48 2.51 -1.36 1.33
N GLN A 49 3.74 -0.98 0.98
CA GLN A 49 4.12 -0.65 -0.38
C GLN A 49 3.98 -1.87 -1.32
N ASP A 50 4.40 -3.04 -0.86
CA ASP A 50 4.22 -4.30 -1.60
C ASP A 50 2.74 -4.66 -1.82
N ALA A 51 1.91 -4.42 -0.81
CA ALA A 51 0.47 -4.65 -0.90
C ALA A 51 -0.21 -3.69 -1.91
N LEU A 52 0.19 -2.41 -1.90
CA LEU A 52 -0.23 -1.41 -2.89
C LEU A 52 0.19 -1.81 -4.31
N ASN A 53 1.45 -2.19 -4.51
CA ASN A 53 1.96 -2.64 -5.80
C ASN A 53 1.20 -3.86 -6.35
N LYS A 54 0.80 -4.79 -5.47
CA LYS A 54 -0.03 -5.93 -5.86
C LYS A 54 -1.46 -5.50 -6.21
N ASN A 55 -2.03 -4.55 -5.47
CA ASN A 55 -3.34 -4.00 -5.77
C ASN A 55 -3.34 -3.32 -7.16
N ASP A 56 -2.35 -2.50 -7.47
CA ASP A 56 -2.23 -1.82 -8.77
C ASP A 56 -2.18 -2.82 -9.93
N LYS A 57 -1.41 -3.91 -9.79
CA LYS A 57 -1.37 -4.99 -10.79
C LYS A 57 -2.73 -5.67 -10.99
N LEU A 58 -3.48 -5.90 -9.91
CA LEU A 58 -4.83 -6.46 -10.00
C LEU A 58 -5.80 -5.48 -10.66
N LEU A 59 -5.67 -4.18 -10.37
CA LEU A 59 -6.50 -3.14 -10.95
C LEU A 59 -6.25 -3.00 -12.44
N ALA A 60 -4.98 -2.96 -12.87
CA ALA A 60 -4.60 -2.96 -14.29
C ALA A 60 -5.17 -4.19 -15.02
N ARG A 61 -5.01 -5.39 -14.45
CA ARG A 61 -5.56 -6.61 -15.04
C ARG A 61 -7.09 -6.60 -15.13
N LEU A 62 -7.76 -6.03 -14.14
CA LEU A 62 -9.21 -5.89 -14.13
C LEU A 62 -9.67 -4.90 -15.20
N THR A 63 -8.98 -3.76 -15.34
CA THR A 63 -9.25 -2.76 -16.39
C THR A 63 -9.03 -3.35 -17.77
N ASP A 64 -7.93 -4.08 -18.00
CA ASP A 64 -7.68 -4.76 -19.26
C ASP A 64 -8.76 -5.79 -19.60
N TYR A 65 -9.22 -6.56 -18.61
CA TYR A 65 -10.30 -7.52 -18.80
C TYR A 65 -11.62 -6.84 -19.14
N LEU A 66 -11.98 -5.76 -18.42
CA LEU A 66 -13.19 -4.98 -18.70
C LEU A 66 -13.14 -4.37 -20.09
N ASN A 67 -12.02 -3.77 -20.48
CA ASN A 67 -11.82 -3.22 -21.82
C ASN A 67 -12.00 -4.28 -22.91
N ARG A 68 -11.47 -5.50 -22.73
CA ARG A 68 -11.66 -6.61 -23.67
C ARG A 68 -13.11 -7.11 -23.73
N CYS A 69 -13.85 -7.03 -22.63
CA CYS A 69 -15.26 -7.39 -22.60
C CYS A 69 -16.16 -6.31 -23.24
N GLU A 70 -15.81 -5.03 -23.07
CA GLU A 70 -16.55 -3.89 -23.65
C GLU A 70 -16.22 -3.68 -25.13
N HIS A 71 -15.01 -4.05 -25.58
CA HIS A 71 -14.56 -3.98 -26.97
C HIS A 71 -14.09 -5.35 -27.49
N PRO A 72 -15.03 -6.30 -27.71
CA PRO A 72 -14.68 -7.61 -28.26
C PRO A 72 -14.20 -7.54 -29.73
N GLU A 73 -14.46 -6.42 -30.41
CA GLU A 73 -14.16 -6.19 -31.83
C GLU A 73 -12.69 -5.83 -32.08
N ASP A 74 -12.00 -5.27 -31.08
CA ASP A 74 -10.58 -4.88 -31.13
C ASP A 74 -9.63 -6.04 -30.77
N ALA A 75 -10.17 -7.24 -30.52
CA ALA A 75 -9.41 -8.42 -30.13
C ALA A 75 -8.91 -9.28 -31.33
N LEU A 76 -9.05 -8.80 -32.56
CA LEU A 76 -8.60 -9.45 -33.81
C LEU A 76 -7.21 -8.99 -34.25
#